data_AF-G1X617-F1
#
_entry.id   AF-G1X617-F1
#
_cell.length_a   1.000
_cell.length_b   1.000
_cell.length_c   1.000
_cell.angle_alpha   90.00
_cell.angle_beta   90.00
_cell.angle_gamma   90.00
#
_symmetry.space_group_name_H-M   'P 1'
#
loop_
_entity.id
_entity.type
_entity.pdbx_description
1 polymer ?
#
loop_
_entity_poly.entity_id
_entity_poly.type
_entity_poly.pdbx_seq_one_letter_code
_entity_poly.pdbx_strand_id
1 'polypeptide(L)' 'MPTITVNKADLFKSLGREYTTQEFDELCFEFGIELDEDTTDQDRKEKDGSERPPELKIEIPANRQD' A
#
# COMPACT_ATOMS: atom_id res chain seq x y z
N MET A 1 6.49 -14.16 0.78
CA MET A 1 5.16 -13.95 1.40
C MET A 1 4.23 -13.49 0.28
N PRO A 2 2.94 -13.84 0.22
CA PRO A 2 2.06 -13.27 -0.80
C PRO A 2 2.02 -11.74 -0.70
N THR A 3 2.21 -11.07 -1.82
CA THR A 3 2.10 -9.61 -1.93
C THR A 3 0.70 -9.26 -2.44
N ILE A 4 0.02 -8.34 -1.76
CA ILE A 4 -1.23 -7.74 -2.24
C ILE A 4 -0.99 -6.31 -2.66
N THR A 5 -1.68 -5.87 -3.71
CA THR A 5 -1.68 -4.48 -4.15
C THR A 5 -3.01 -3.85 -3.80
N VAL A 6 -2.98 -2.71 -3.09
CA VAL A 6 -4.19 -1.98 -2.68
C VAL A 6 -4.08 -0.51 -3.06
N ASN A 7 -5.22 0.12 -3.37
CA ASN A 7 -5.29 1.55 -3.60
C ASN A 7 -5.00 2.31 -2.28
N LYS A 8 -4.01 3.19 -2.29
CA LYS A 8 -3.56 3.93 -1.10
C LYS A 8 -4.64 4.83 -0.52
N ALA A 9 -5.32 5.58 -1.38
CA ALA A 9 -6.34 6.55 -0.95
C ALA A 9 -7.56 5.84 -0.35
N ASP A 10 -8.02 4.75 -0.96
CA ASP A 10 -9.15 3.98 -0.45
C ASP A 10 -8.81 3.31 0.90
N LEU A 11 -7.60 2.75 1.04
CA LEU A 11 -7.13 2.18 2.30
C LEU A 11 -7.12 3.22 3.41
N PHE A 12 -6.47 4.37 3.20
CA PHE A 12 -6.37 5.43 4.22
C PHE A 12 -7.74 6.01 4.59
N LYS A 13 -8.63 6.15 3.59
CA LYS A 13 -10.01 6.53 3.84
C LYS A 13 -10.74 5.50 4.72
N SER A 14 -10.55 4.21 4.49
CA SER A 14 -11.13 3.14 5.32
C SER A 14 -10.57 3.11 6.74
N LEU A 15 -9.29 3.45 6.91
CA LEU A 15 -8.64 3.59 8.22
C LEU A 15 -9.05 4.88 8.96
N GLY A 16 -9.62 5.86 8.23
CA GLY A 16 -10.05 7.14 8.78
C GLY A 16 -8.89 8.10 9.08
N ARG A 17 -7.70 7.81 8.58
CA ARG A 17 -6.48 8.61 8.75
C ARG A 17 -5.59 8.48 7.53
N GLU A 18 -4.96 9.58 7.14
CA GLU A 18 -3.86 9.58 6.17
C GLU A 18 -2.54 9.34 6.89
N TYR A 19 -1.70 8.51 6.28
CA TYR A 19 -0.39 8.15 6.81
C TYR A 19 0.70 8.59 5.83
N THR A 20 1.83 9.04 6.37
CA THR A 20 3.07 9.07 5.60
C THR A 20 3.55 7.65 5.34
N THR A 21 4.44 7.46 4.35
CA THR A 21 5.00 6.15 4.04
C THR A 21 5.69 5.52 5.25
N GLN A 22 6.41 6.33 6.04
CA GLN A 22 7.08 5.85 7.26
C GLN A 22 6.10 5.47 8.38
N GLU A 23 5.06 6.27 8.63
CA GLU A 23 4.03 5.90 9.62
C GLU A 23 3.27 4.64 9.21
N PHE A 24 3.03 4.45 7.91
CA PHE A 24 2.36 3.25 7.42
C PHE A 24 3.26 2.02 7.49
N ASP A 25 4.56 2.15 7.22
CA ASP A 25 5.55 1.09 7.38
C ASP A 25 5.67 0.63 8.84
N GLU A 26 5.74 1.58 9.78
CA GLU A 26 5.71 1.29 11.22
C GLU A 26 4.41 0.56 11.63
N LEU A 27 3.26 1.00 11.11
CA LEU A 27 1.99 0.34 11.34
C LEU A 27 1.98 -1.09 10.77
N CYS A 28 2.50 -1.31 9.57
CA CYS A 28 2.64 -2.65 9.00
C CYS A 28 3.45 -3.57 9.93
N PHE A 29 4.59 -3.09 10.42
CA PHE A 29 5.46 -3.82 11.35
C PHE A 29 4.72 -4.20 12.65
N GLU A 30 3.97 -3.27 13.25
CA GLU A 30 3.16 -3.55 14.45
C GLU A 30 2.14 -4.68 14.23
N PHE A 31 1.64 -4.84 13.01
CA PHE A 31 0.68 -5.88 12.62
C PHE A 31 1.33 -7.15 12.06
N GLY A 32 2.66 -7.22 11.98
CA GLY A 32 3.38 -8.36 11.43
C GLY A 32 3.16 -8.58 9.92
N ILE A 33 2.92 -7.49 9.20
CA ILE A 33 2.91 -7.41 7.73
C ILE A 33 4.02 -6.44 7.30
N GLU A 34 4.38 -6.43 6.02
CA GLU A 34 5.51 -5.62 5.54
C GLU A 34 5.05 -4.73 4.38
N LEU A 35 5.43 -3.44 4.39
CA LEU A 35 5.26 -2.58 3.22
C LEU A 35 6.40 -2.86 2.25
N ASP A 36 6.09 -3.47 1.11
CA ASP A 36 7.06 -3.78 0.05
C ASP A 36 7.33 -2.56 -0.83
N GLU A 37 6.27 -1.86 -1.25
CA GLU A 37 6.40 -0.73 -2.18
C GLU A 37 5.27 0.29 -2.01
N ASP A 38 5.61 1.58 -2.07
CA ASP A 38 4.68 2.69 -2.19
C ASP A 38 4.90 3.38 -3.55
N THR A 39 3.87 3.37 -4.42
CA THR A 39 3.97 3.97 -5.75
C THR A 39 3.63 5.46 -5.77
N THR A 40 3.53 6.11 -4.60
CA THR A 40 3.19 7.54 -4.48
C THR A 40 4.08 8.44 -5.32
N ASP A 41 5.40 8.18 -5.31
CA ASP A 41 6.42 8.99 -5.97
C ASP A 41 6.92 8.40 -7.31
N GLN A 42 6.25 7.36 -7.81
CA GLN A 42 6.63 6.70 -9.07
C GLN A 42 5.88 7.31 -10.27
N ASP A 43 6.45 7.18 -11.47
CA ASP A 43 5.76 7.55 -12.71
C ASP A 43 4.63 6.54 -12.99
N ARG A 44 3.40 6.95 -12.70
CA ARG A 44 2.19 6.12 -12.84
C ARG A 44 1.43 6.39 -14.14
N LYS A 45 2.07 7.01 -15.13
CA LYS A 45 1.42 7.33 -16.40
C LYS A 45 1.11 6.06 -17.17
N GLU A 46 -0.12 5.97 -17.66
CA GLU A 46 -0.54 4.91 -18.57
C GLU A 46 -0.31 5.31 -20.03
N LYS A 47 -0.42 4.32 -20.92
CA LYS A 47 -0.27 4.52 -22.37
C LYS A 47 -1.31 5.48 -22.96
N ASP A 48 -2.45 5.65 -22.30
CA ASP A 48 -3.52 6.57 -22.71
C ASP A 48 -3.33 8.01 -22.17
N GLY A 49 -2.28 8.25 -21.37
CA GLY A 49 -1.97 9.55 -20.78
C GLY A 49 -2.66 9.83 -19.44
N SER A 50 -3.53 8.93 -18.96
CA SER A 50 -4.06 8.92 -17.59
C SER A 50 -2.98 8.56 -16.56
N GLU A 51 -3.12 9.06 -15.34
CA GLU A 51 -2.28 8.64 -14.21
C GLU A 51 -3.05 7.64 -13.34
N ARG A 52 -2.44 6.49 -13.06
CA ARG A 52 -3.02 5.52 -12.11
C ARG A 52 -2.99 6.06 -10.68
N PRO A 53 -3.96 5.68 -9.84
CA PRO A 53 -3.92 6.06 -8.44
C PRO A 53 -2.67 5.46 -7.75
N PRO A 54 -2.17 6.09 -6.67
CA PRO A 54 -1.14 5.49 -5.83
C PRO A 54 -1.61 4.15 -5.26
N GLU A 55 -0.69 3.20 -5.25
CA GLU A 55 -0.87 1.84 -4.78
C GLU A 55 0.17 1.51 -3.70
N LEU A 56 -0.23 0.69 -2.74
CA LEU A 56 0.64 0.10 -1.73
C LEU A 56 0.74 -1.39 -2.02
N LYS A 57 1.97 -1.91 -2.09
CA LYS A 57 2.25 -3.34 -2.13
C LYS A 57 2.61 -3.79 -0.73
N ILE A 58 1.85 -4.75 -0.21
CA ILE A 58 1.96 -5.21 1.17
C ILE A 58 2.20 -6.71 1.15
N GLU A 59 3.27 -7.18 1.80
CA GLU A 59 3.49 -8.60 2.03
C GLU A 59 2.74 -9.07 3.27
N ILE A 60 2.01 -10.17 3.12
CA ILE A 60 1.23 -10.80 4.17
C ILE A 60 1.85 -12.17 4.47
N PRO A 61 2.04 -12.55 5.75
CA PRO A 61 2.57 -13.86 6.08
C PRO A 61 1.59 -14.96 5.64
N ALA A 62 2.12 -16.05 5.07
CA ALA A 62 1.31 -17.06 4.39
C ALA A 62 0.29 -17.81 5.28
N ASN A 63 0.44 -17.71 6.60
CA ASN A 63 -0.46 -18.27 7.61
C ASN A 63 -1.62 -17.33 7.99
N ARG A 64 -1.68 -16.11 7.43
CA ARG A 64 -2.74 -15.14 7.65
C ARG A 64 -3.63 -15.07 6.41
N GLN A 65 -4.88 -15.49 6.55
CA GLN A 65 -5.86 -15.61 5.45
C GLN A 65 -7.07 -14.69 5.59
N ASP A 66 -7.21 -14.08 6.76
CA ASP A 66 -8.14 -13.01 7.11
C ASP A 66 -7.62 -11.64 6.66
#